data_AF-A0A382XJW9-F1
#
_entry.id   AF-A0A382XJW9-F1
#
_cell.length_a   1.000
_cell.length_b   1.000
_cell.length_c   1.000
_cell.angle_alpha   90.00
_cell.angle_beta   90.00
_cell.angle_gamma   90.00
#
_symmetry.space_group_name_H-M   'P 1'
#
loop_
_entity.id
_entity.type
_entity.pdbx_description
1 polymer ?
#
loop_
_entity_poly.entity_id
_entity_poly.type
_entity_poly.pdbx_seq_one_letter_code
_entity_poly.pdbx_strand_id
1 'polypeptide(L)'
;VDQPATDVFANSSDSGTTSKLTPGLYIVATPIGNLGDVTLRALDVLNSVKLIACEDTRHTGKLLTRYGISTRRTAYHEHNARRALPGLLRLLRGGAAIALVSDAGTPLISDPGYRLVSEAIAAHVSIIPVPGPSAPLAALVISG
;
A
#
# COMPACT_ATOMS: atom_id res chain seq x y z
N VAL A 1 -32.01 -7.74 5.32
CA VAL A 1 -31.16 -7.96 6.51
C VAL A 1 -30.25 -9.12 6.17
N ASP A 2 -28.95 -8.93 6.40
CA ASP A 2 -27.81 -9.81 6.07
C ASP A 2 -27.39 -9.95 4.60
N GLN A 3 -26.34 -9.19 4.23
CA GLN A 3 -25.29 -9.66 3.32
C GLN A 3 -24.17 -10.25 4.19
N PRO A 4 -23.58 -11.42 3.85
CA PRO A 4 -22.52 -11.97 4.66
C PRO A 4 -21.23 -11.17 4.48
N ALA A 5 -20.54 -10.96 5.59
CA ALA A 5 -19.21 -10.37 5.65
C ALA A 5 -18.26 -11.09 4.68
N THR A 6 -17.69 -10.33 3.75
CA THR A 6 -16.67 -10.79 2.82
C THR A 6 -15.46 -11.34 3.57
N ASP A 7 -15.03 -12.55 3.22
CA ASP A 7 -13.85 -13.25 3.75
C ASP A 7 -12.62 -12.32 3.85
N VAL A 8 -12.32 -11.88 5.08
CA VAL A 8 -11.17 -11.01 5.41
C VAL A 8 -9.85 -11.81 5.53
N PHE A 9 -9.89 -13.13 5.45
CA PHE A 9 -8.72 -13.99 5.65
C PHE A 9 -8.62 -15.09 4.59
N ALA A 10 -8.39 -14.70 3.34
CA ALA A 10 -7.95 -15.66 2.33
C ALA A 10 -6.54 -16.15 2.70
N ASN A 11 -6.45 -17.32 3.33
CA ASN A 11 -5.22 -18.07 3.53
C ASN A 11 -4.72 -18.59 2.17
N SER A 12 -3.64 -18.03 1.64
CA SER A 12 -2.88 -18.63 0.54
C SER A 12 -1.60 -19.22 1.09
N SER A 13 -1.56 -20.56 1.12
CA SER A 13 -0.39 -21.40 1.38
C SER A 13 0.72 -21.14 0.36
N ASP A 14 1.94 -20.98 0.87
CA ASP A 14 3.16 -20.67 0.12
C ASP A 14 3.64 -21.89 -0.68
N SER A 15 3.77 -21.71 -2.01
CA SER A 15 4.53 -22.62 -2.87
C SER A 15 5.06 -21.88 -4.09
N GLY A 16 6.27 -21.31 -3.98
CA GLY A 16 7.33 -21.30 -5.00
C GLY A 16 7.03 -20.94 -6.47
N THR A 17 5.89 -20.30 -6.74
CA THR A 17 5.48 -19.81 -8.05
C THR A 17 5.18 -18.33 -7.89
N THR A 18 5.52 -17.52 -8.90
CA THR A 18 5.21 -16.09 -8.93
C THR A 18 3.70 -15.90 -9.00
N SER A 19 3.04 -16.06 -7.85
CA SER A 19 1.62 -15.85 -7.68
C SER A 19 1.35 -14.39 -8.01
N LYS A 20 0.78 -14.18 -9.20
CA LYS A 20 0.35 -12.87 -9.67
C LYS A 20 -0.55 -12.27 -8.59
N LEU A 21 -0.19 -11.09 -8.09
CA LEU A 21 -0.99 -10.39 -7.09
C LEU A 21 -2.44 -10.24 -7.56
N THR A 22 -3.38 -10.41 -6.63
CA THR A 22 -4.79 -10.08 -6.86
C THR A 22 -4.91 -8.63 -7.30
N PRO A 23 -5.70 -8.31 -8.34
CA PRO A 23 -6.00 -6.93 -8.69
C PRO A 23 -6.56 -6.15 -7.50
N GLY A 24 -6.08 -4.93 -7.29
CA GLY A 24 -6.52 -4.13 -6.15
C GLY A 24 -5.54 -3.03 -5.74
N LEU A 25 -5.99 -2.24 -4.77
CA LEU A 25 -5.17 -1.22 -4.12
C LEU A 25 -4.62 -1.78 -2.81
N TYR A 26 -3.31 -2.00 -2.77
CA TYR A 26 -2.58 -2.47 -1.60
C TYR A 26 -2.18 -1.28 -0.72
N ILE A 27 -2.59 -1.26 0.53
CA ILE A 27 -2.23 -0.20 1.49
C ILE A 27 -1.02 -0.69 2.28
N VAL A 28 0.17 -0.18 1.96
CA VAL A 28 1.43 -0.76 2.43
C VAL A 28 2.10 0.14 3.46
N ALA A 29 2.23 -0.36 4.68
CA ALA A 29 2.99 0.30 5.74
C ALA A 29 4.49 0.33 5.44
N THR A 30 5.13 1.47 5.71
CA THR A 30 6.57 1.69 5.52
C THR A 30 7.27 1.89 6.88
N PRO A 31 8.60 1.70 6.96
CA PRO A 31 9.35 1.92 8.20
C PRO A 31 9.19 3.32 8.80
N ILE A 32 9.20 3.41 10.14
CA ILE A 32 9.10 4.68 10.91
C ILE A 32 10.46 5.21 11.42
N GLY A 33 11.56 4.81 10.78
CA GLY A 33 12.91 5.28 11.12
C GLY A 33 14.00 4.21 10.98
N ASN A 34 13.67 2.93 11.19
CA ASN A 34 14.57 1.82 10.96
C ASN A 34 14.13 1.00 9.75
N LEU A 35 14.91 1.03 8.67
CA LEU A 35 14.56 0.33 7.42
C LEU A 35 14.37 -1.19 7.60
N GLY A 36 14.93 -1.78 8.66
CA GLY A 36 14.73 -3.19 8.99
C GLY A 36 13.32 -3.55 9.50
N ASP A 37 12.49 -2.57 9.84
CA ASP A 37 11.12 -2.80 10.34
C ASP A 37 10.11 -3.06 9.21
N VAL A 38 10.55 -3.02 7.95
CA VAL A 38 9.71 -3.39 6.80
C VAL A 38 9.38 -4.89 6.85
N THR A 39 8.13 -5.24 6.56
CA THR A 39 7.73 -6.65 6.55
C THR A 39 8.14 -7.33 5.24
N LEU A 40 8.38 -8.65 5.28
CA LEU A 40 8.63 -9.44 4.07
C LEU A 40 7.49 -9.28 3.05
N ARG A 41 6.24 -9.32 3.53
CA ARG A 41 5.06 -9.11 2.67
C ARG A 41 5.01 -7.74 2.03
N ALA A 42 5.44 -6.68 2.71
CA ALA A 42 5.54 -5.35 2.12
C ALA A 42 6.57 -5.34 0.98
N LEU A 43 7.73 -5.97 1.16
CA LEU A 43 8.74 -6.09 0.10
C LEU A 43 8.21 -6.85 -1.10
N ASP A 44 7.55 -7.99 -0.89
CA ASP A 44 6.97 -8.82 -1.96
C ASP A 44 5.92 -8.05 -2.77
N VAL A 45 5.04 -7.33 -2.07
CA VAL A 45 4.01 -6.50 -2.71
C VAL A 45 4.65 -5.37 -3.51
N LEU A 46 5.57 -4.60 -2.90
CA LEU A 46 6.24 -3.48 -3.57
C LEU A 46 7.04 -3.94 -4.80
N ASN A 47 7.58 -5.15 -4.78
CA ASN A 47 8.30 -5.74 -5.91
C ASN A 47 7.37 -6.27 -7.03
N SER A 48 6.11 -6.57 -6.70
CA SER A 48 5.20 -7.26 -7.63
C SER A 48 4.07 -6.38 -8.19
N VAL A 49 3.78 -5.24 -7.56
CA VAL A 49 2.75 -4.31 -8.06
C VAL A 49 3.17 -3.63 -9.37
N LYS A 50 2.18 -3.20 -10.15
CA LYS A 50 2.42 -2.48 -11.41
C LYS A 50 3.00 -1.08 -11.18
N LEU A 51 2.61 -0.44 -10.09
CA LEU A 51 2.95 0.94 -9.76
C LEU A 51 2.88 1.13 -8.25
N ILE A 52 3.78 1.95 -7.72
CA ILE A 52 3.75 2.43 -6.34
C ILE A 52 3.34 3.90 -6.35
N ALA A 53 2.17 4.22 -5.79
CA ALA A 53 1.77 5.58 -5.47
C ALA A 53 2.33 5.93 -4.08
N CYS A 54 3.18 6.96 -4.02
CA CYS A 54 3.87 7.35 -2.79
C CYS A 54 3.76 8.86 -2.56
N GLU A 55 3.69 9.27 -1.30
CA GLU A 55 3.69 10.67 -0.89
C GLU A 55 4.99 11.39 -1.31
N ASP A 56 6.14 10.98 -0.77
CA ASP A 56 7.47 11.39 -1.23
C ASP A 56 8.21 10.25 -1.96
N THR A 57 8.40 10.46 -3.27
CA THR A 57 9.17 9.56 -4.14
C THR A 57 10.63 9.39 -3.74
N ARG A 58 11.24 10.38 -3.06
CA ARG A 58 12.62 10.33 -2.58
C ARG A 58 12.73 9.43 -1.35
N HIS A 59 11.80 9.57 -0.40
CA HIS A 59 11.80 8.77 0.81
C HIS A 59 11.54 7.29 0.50
N THR A 60 10.44 7.03 -0.22
CA THR A 60 10.13 5.69 -0.73
C THR A 60 11.29 5.15 -1.58
N GLY A 61 11.98 6.01 -2.33
CA GLY A 61 13.14 5.62 -3.12
C GLY A 61 14.29 5.03 -2.34
N LYS A 62 14.59 5.53 -1.14
CA LYS A 62 15.64 4.97 -0.28
C LYS A 62 15.31 3.53 0.15
N LEU A 63 14.05 3.27 0.51
CA LEU A 63 13.58 1.93 0.85
C LEU A 63 13.74 0.99 -0.35
N LEU A 64 13.22 1.37 -1.51
CA LEU A 64 13.28 0.51 -2.71
C LEU A 64 14.73 0.22 -3.13
N THR A 65 15.61 1.22 -3.10
CA THR A 65 17.03 1.03 -3.43
C THR A 65 17.72 0.06 -2.46
N ARG A 66 17.44 0.16 -1.15
CA ARG A 66 18.04 -0.74 -0.15
C ARG A 66 17.69 -2.21 -0.40
N TYR A 67 16.48 -2.48 -0.89
CA TYR A 67 15.97 -3.84 -1.13
C TYR A 67 15.98 -4.25 -2.60
N GLY A 68 16.64 -3.48 -3.49
CA GLY A 68 16.78 -3.83 -4.91
C GLY A 68 15.48 -3.81 -5.72
N ILE A 69 14.45 -3.09 -5.26
CA ILE A 69 13.15 -3.02 -5.92
C ILE A 69 13.17 -1.94 -7.02
N SER A 70 12.82 -2.33 -8.24
CA SER A 70 12.83 -1.47 -9.43
C SER A 70 11.45 -0.98 -9.89
N THR A 71 10.40 -1.34 -9.16
CA THR A 71 9.01 -0.98 -9.47
C THR A 71 8.85 0.53 -9.65
N ARG A 72 8.14 0.92 -10.72
CA ARG A 72 7.90 2.34 -11.03
C ARG A 72 7.12 2.99 -9.88
N ARG A 73 7.54 4.20 -9.51
CA ARG A 73 6.85 5.04 -8.52
C ARG A 73 6.15 6.22 -9.20
N THR A 74 5.09 6.72 -8.58
CA THR A 74 4.46 7.99 -8.93
C THR A 74 4.14 8.76 -7.65
N ALA A 75 4.33 10.08 -7.68
CA ALA A 75 3.97 10.92 -6.54
C ALA A 75 2.44 10.99 -6.42
N TYR A 76 1.92 10.75 -5.22
CA TYR A 76 0.51 10.92 -4.87
C TYR A 76 0.40 11.59 -3.50
N HIS A 77 0.10 12.88 -3.51
CA HIS A 77 -0.04 13.72 -2.31
C HIS A 77 -1.14 14.77 -2.56
N GLU A 78 -1.60 15.48 -1.52
CA GLU A 78 -2.81 16.33 -1.62
C GLU A 78 -2.82 17.30 -2.81
N HIS A 79 -1.71 18.00 -3.04
CA HIS A 79 -1.59 18.98 -4.14
C HIS A 79 -1.76 18.36 -5.53
N ASN A 80 -1.36 17.10 -5.73
CA ASN A 80 -1.37 16.45 -7.04
C ASN A 80 -2.50 15.42 -7.21
N ALA A 81 -3.21 15.10 -6.12
CA ALA A 81 -4.20 14.04 -6.06
C ALA A 81 -5.27 14.17 -7.16
N ARG A 82 -5.80 15.39 -7.37
CA ARG A 82 -6.81 15.66 -8.42
C ARG A 82 -6.35 15.27 -9.83
N ARG A 83 -5.05 15.41 -10.12
CA ARG A 83 -4.47 15.11 -11.43
C ARG A 83 -4.10 13.64 -11.56
N ALA A 84 -3.57 13.03 -10.50
CA ALA A 84 -3.08 11.65 -10.51
C ALA A 84 -4.20 10.61 -10.37
N LEU A 85 -5.26 10.93 -9.62
CA LEU A 85 -6.35 10.02 -9.26
C LEU A 85 -7.04 9.37 -10.49
N PRO A 86 -7.43 10.09 -11.56
CA PRO A 86 -8.07 9.46 -12.71
C PRO A 86 -7.20 8.39 -13.38
N GLY A 87 -5.88 8.62 -13.44
CA GLY A 87 -4.92 7.68 -13.99
C GLY A 87 -4.77 6.41 -13.15
N LEU A 88 -4.72 6.57 -11.82
CA LEU A 88 -4.64 5.47 -10.86
C LEU A 88 -5.92 4.62 -10.89
N LEU A 89 -7.10 5.26 -10.85
CA LEU A 89 -8.39 4.56 -10.92
C LEU A 89 -8.55 3.79 -12.23
N ARG A 90 -8.11 4.36 -13.36
CA ARG A 90 -8.14 3.65 -14.65
C ARG A 90 -7.27 2.39 -14.62
N LEU A 91 -6.08 2.44 -14.01
CA LEU A 91 -5.22 1.27 -13.86
C LEU A 91 -5.87 0.21 -12.95
N LEU A 92 -6.43 0.63 -11.81
CA LEU A 92 -7.11 -0.27 -10.87
C LEU A 92 -8.32 -0.95 -11.53
N ARG A 93 -9.18 -0.21 -12.23
CA ARG A 93 -10.32 -0.75 -13.00
C ARG A 93 -9.88 -1.68 -14.13
N GLY A 94 -8.70 -1.43 -14.70
CA GLY A 94 -8.07 -2.32 -15.68
C GLY A 94 -7.46 -3.60 -15.08
N GLY A 95 -7.70 -3.88 -13.80
CA GLY A 95 -7.21 -5.09 -13.12
C GLY A 95 -5.76 -5.03 -12.67
N ALA A 96 -5.18 -3.83 -12.51
CA ALA A 96 -3.83 -3.69 -11.97
C ALA A 96 -3.80 -3.82 -10.44
N ALA A 97 -2.72 -4.41 -9.93
CA ALA A 97 -2.31 -4.26 -8.54
C ALA A 97 -1.46 -2.98 -8.40
N ILE A 98 -1.85 -2.08 -7.50
CA ILE A 98 -1.12 -0.83 -7.19
C ILE A 98 -0.89 -0.77 -5.69
N ALA A 99 0.31 -0.38 -5.27
CA ALA A 99 0.58 -0.08 -3.86
C ALA A 99 0.39 1.42 -3.60
N LEU A 100 -0.27 1.76 -2.48
CA LEU A 100 -0.23 3.07 -1.86
C LEU A 100 0.66 2.97 -0.62
N VAL A 101 1.69 3.81 -0.56
CA VAL A 101 2.59 3.94 0.59
C VAL A 101 2.59 5.38 1.10
N SER A 102 2.88 5.54 2.39
CA SER A 102 3.22 6.82 3.00
C SER A 102 4.72 6.91 3.28
N ASP A 103 5.16 8.10 3.66
CA ASP A 103 6.56 8.35 3.98
C ASP A 103 7.06 7.51 5.15
N ALA A 104 6.21 7.34 6.17
CA ALA A 104 6.53 6.54 7.34
C ALA A 104 5.27 5.97 7.99
N GLY A 105 5.31 4.68 8.33
CA GLY A 105 4.25 4.02 9.09
C GLY A 105 3.10 3.55 8.23
N THR A 106 1.91 3.48 8.82
CA THR A 106 0.71 2.96 8.16
C THR A 106 -0.02 4.11 7.44
N PRO A 107 -0.21 4.03 6.11
CA PRO A 107 -0.91 5.07 5.36
C PRO A 107 -2.33 5.34 5.91
N LEU A 108 -2.87 6.52 5.62
CA LEU A 108 -4.24 6.97 5.96
C LEU A 108 -4.48 7.39 7.41
N ILE A 109 -3.50 7.28 8.32
CA ILE A 109 -3.63 7.79 9.70
C ILE A 109 -3.31 9.29 9.75
N SER A 110 -2.22 9.70 9.12
CA SER A 110 -1.80 11.12 9.05
C SER A 110 -1.36 11.53 7.64
N ASP A 111 -1.36 10.57 6.70
CA ASP A 111 -0.78 10.73 5.37
C ASP A 111 -1.87 10.90 4.29
N PRO A 112 -1.58 11.61 3.20
CA PRO A 112 -2.46 11.68 2.04
C PRO A 112 -2.71 10.30 1.44
N GLY A 113 -3.95 10.04 1.04
CA GLY A 113 -4.32 8.71 0.53
C GLY A 113 -5.81 8.45 0.57
N TYR A 114 -6.50 9.07 1.53
CA TYR A 114 -7.94 8.91 1.77
C TYR A 114 -8.77 9.01 0.48
N ARG A 115 -8.57 10.07 -0.31
CA ARG A 115 -9.29 10.26 -1.58
C ARG A 115 -9.13 9.09 -2.55
N LEU A 116 -7.92 8.51 -2.68
CA LEU A 116 -7.71 7.37 -3.59
C LEU A 116 -8.45 6.14 -3.08
N VAL A 117 -8.40 5.89 -1.78
CA VAL A 117 -9.07 4.75 -1.15
C VAL A 117 -10.59 4.88 -1.26
N SER A 118 -11.17 6.03 -0.92
CA SER A 118 -12.60 6.28 -1.05
C SER A 118 -13.10 6.07 -2.48
N GLU A 119 -12.39 6.61 -3.47
CA GLU A 119 -12.77 6.49 -4.88
C GLU A 119 -12.56 5.06 -5.41
N ALA A 120 -11.54 4.35 -4.93
CA ALA A 120 -11.33 2.94 -5.25
C ALA A 120 -12.46 2.07 -4.69
N ILE A 121 -12.90 2.30 -3.45
CA ILE A 121 -14.06 1.62 -2.84
C ILE A 121 -15.33 1.92 -3.64
N ALA A 122 -15.58 3.19 -3.98
CA ALA A 122 -16.72 3.58 -4.80
C ALA A 122 -16.71 2.93 -6.20
N ALA A 123 -15.52 2.64 -6.73
CA ALA A 123 -15.32 1.93 -7.98
C ALA A 123 -15.30 0.39 -7.84
N HIS A 124 -15.61 -0.15 -6.66
CA HIS A 124 -15.60 -1.59 -6.34
C HIS A 124 -14.24 -2.26 -6.57
N VAL A 125 -13.17 -1.51 -6.34
CA VAL A 125 -11.80 -2.03 -6.33
C VAL A 125 -11.51 -2.64 -4.97
N SER A 126 -10.92 -3.83 -4.95
CA SER A 126 -10.45 -4.48 -3.73
C SER A 126 -9.39 -3.63 -3.02
N ILE A 127 -9.60 -3.37 -1.72
CA ILE A 127 -8.62 -2.71 -0.85
C ILE A 127 -7.96 -3.77 0.02
N ILE A 128 -6.63 -3.88 -0.07
CA ILE A 128 -5.88 -4.96 0.55
C ILE A 128 -4.87 -4.36 1.53
N PRO A 129 -5.11 -4.42 2.85
CA PRO A 129 -4.15 -3.90 3.81
C PRO A 129 -2.90 -4.77 3.89
N VAL A 130 -1.73 -4.13 3.97
CA VAL A 130 -0.44 -4.74 4.29
C VAL A 130 0.05 -4.17 5.62
N PRO A 131 -0.22 -4.86 6.75
CA PRO A 131 0.19 -4.42 8.07
C PRO A 131 1.72 -4.26 8.18
N GLY A 132 2.12 -3.38 9.10
CA GLY A 132 3.51 -3.09 9.37
C GLY A 132 3.63 -2.02 10.46
N PRO A 133 4.75 -1.27 10.47
CA PRO A 133 5.05 -0.31 11.54
C PRO A 133 3.96 0.76 11.73
N SER A 134 3.70 1.08 13.00
CA SER A 134 2.77 2.13 13.42
C SER A 134 3.36 2.86 14.63
N ALA A 135 3.71 4.13 14.45
CA ALA A 135 4.31 4.94 15.52
C ALA A 135 3.38 5.11 16.73
N PRO A 136 2.07 5.39 16.57
CA PRO A 136 1.15 5.47 17.72
C PRO A 136 1.07 4.17 18.51
N LEU A 137 1.04 3.02 17.83
CA LEU A 137 0.98 1.72 18.52
C LEU A 137 2.31 1.38 19.21
N ALA A 138 3.44 1.68 18.59
CA ALA A 138 4.76 1.49 19.21
C ALA A 138 4.90 2.35 20.48
N ALA A 139 4.44 3.59 20.46
CA ALA A 139 4.42 4.46 21.63
C ALA A 139 3.48 3.95 22.73
N LEU A 140 2.29 3.47 22.36
CA LEU A 140 1.31 2.92 23.31
C LEU A 140 1.84 1.67 24.03
N VAL A 141 2.56 0.78 23.35
CA VAL A 141 3.12 -0.44 23.99
C VAL A 141 4.09 -0.11 25.12
N ILE A 142 4.75 1.06 25.08
CA ILE A 142 5.71 1.50 26.09
C ILE A 142 5.15 2.56 27.06
N SER A 143 3.86 2.90 26.98
CA SER A 143 3.29 3.98 27.82
C SER A 143 3.15 3.63 29.29
N GLY A 144 3.16 2.32 29.62
CA GLY A 144 2.63 1.82 30.90
C GLY A 144 1.12 1.93 30.96
#